data_AF-A0A3A5M1P2-F1
#
_entry.id   AF-A0A3A5M1P2-F1
#
_cell.length_a   1.000
_cell.length_b   1.000
_cell.length_c   1.000
_cell.angle_alpha   90.00
_cell.angle_beta   90.00
_cell.angle_gamma   90.00
#
_symmetry.space_group_name_H-M   'P 1'
#
loop_
_entity.id
_entity.type
_entity.pdbx_description
1 polymer ?
#
loop_
_entity_poly.entity_id
_entity_poly.type
_entity_poly.pdbx_seq_one_letter_code
_entity_poly.pdbx_strand_id
1 'polypeptide(L)'
;MSDLITPELVTLDANVGTDRSSVIRYFAEQVAGQGRASKADGLYADALAREERTATGIPGGIALPHCRSKAVLVPTLAVARLSPAVDFGAKDGPADLVFFIAGSPGTDAEHLKVLSKLARSLIRKDFTASLRAAETSEDVVRLVEGALGVGAGATAEAAAARNDGVAQGESVAGAAAAAAAVVVAAAGDAKATPAGQDPPATRGGA
;
A
#
# COMPACT_ATOMS: atom_id res chain seq x y z
N MET A 1 -18.40 10.56 -17.80
CA MET A 1 -18.15 9.16 -17.43
C MET A 1 -17.94 9.16 -15.93
N SER A 2 -18.51 8.25 -15.15
CA SER A 2 -18.36 8.28 -13.70
C SER A 2 -17.00 7.73 -13.29
N ASP A 3 -16.24 8.48 -12.51
CA ASP A 3 -14.88 8.11 -12.15
C ASP A 3 -14.89 6.92 -11.17
N LEU A 4 -14.05 5.92 -11.44
CA LEU A 4 -14.03 4.65 -10.73
C LEU A 4 -13.56 4.80 -9.28
N ILE A 5 -12.63 5.73 -9.05
CA ILE A 5 -12.04 6.09 -7.76
C ILE A 5 -12.01 7.63 -7.68
N THR A 6 -12.18 8.19 -6.49
CA THR A 6 -12.06 9.62 -6.19
C THR A 6 -11.39 9.80 -4.82
N PRO A 7 -10.88 10.99 -4.44
CA PRO A 7 -10.14 11.17 -3.19
C PRO A 7 -10.93 10.76 -1.93
N GLU A 8 -12.26 10.90 -1.96
CA GLU A 8 -13.17 10.55 -0.86
C GLU A 8 -13.47 9.04 -0.76
N LEU A 9 -12.88 8.24 -1.66
CA LEU A 9 -12.82 6.77 -1.62
C LEU A 9 -11.42 6.26 -1.25
N VAL A 10 -10.49 7.16 -0.91
CA VAL A 10 -9.15 6.82 -0.44
C VAL A 10 -9.02 7.20 1.03
N THR A 11 -8.53 6.27 1.84
CA THR A 11 -8.22 6.45 3.26
C THR A 11 -6.76 6.13 3.51
N LEU A 12 -6.03 7.01 4.20
CA LEU A 12 -4.61 6.84 4.51
C LEU A 12 -4.38 6.65 6.01
N ASP A 13 -3.44 5.76 6.34
CA ASP A 13 -2.85 5.51 7.67
C ASP A 13 -3.85 5.33 8.82
N ALA A 14 -5.00 4.74 8.52
CA ALA A 14 -6.14 4.67 9.45
C ALA A 14 -6.36 3.28 10.06
N ASN A 15 -6.81 3.25 11.31
CA ASN A 15 -7.43 2.08 11.93
C ASN A 15 -8.94 2.10 11.64
N VAL A 16 -9.37 1.38 10.61
CA VAL A 16 -10.80 1.28 10.21
C VAL A 16 -11.47 -0.02 10.66
N GLY A 17 -10.74 -0.88 11.37
CA GLY A 17 -11.19 -2.20 11.76
C GLY A 17 -10.04 -3.10 12.20
N THR A 18 -10.33 -4.08 13.07
CA THR A 18 -9.36 -5.07 13.58
C THR A 18 -9.35 -6.38 12.81
N ASP A 19 -10.29 -6.56 11.88
CA ASP A 19 -10.47 -7.77 11.09
C ASP A 19 -11.00 -7.44 9.68
N ARG A 20 -10.94 -8.42 8.78
CA ARG A 20 -11.41 -8.25 7.40
C ARG A 20 -12.89 -7.86 7.28
N SER A 21 -13.71 -8.22 8.28
CA SER A 21 -15.15 -7.94 8.24
C SER A 21 -15.43 -6.46 8.53
N SER A 22 -14.81 -5.90 9.56
CA SER A 22 -14.84 -4.48 9.90
C SER A 22 -14.23 -3.61 8.80
N VAL A 23 -13.13 -4.04 8.15
CA VAL A 23 -12.58 -3.35 6.98
C VAL A 23 -13.54 -3.38 5.77
N ILE A 24 -14.17 -4.53 5.46
CA ILE A 24 -15.17 -4.61 4.38
C ILE A 24 -16.43 -3.78 4.71
N ARG A 25 -16.82 -3.73 5.99
CA ARG A 25 -17.93 -2.89 6.49
C ARG A 25 -17.64 -1.41 6.24
N TYR A 26 -16.44 -0.94 6.61
CA TYR A 26 -15.99 0.42 6.39
C TYR A 26 -16.10 0.83 4.91
N PHE A 27 -15.57 0.02 4.00
CA PHE A 27 -15.70 0.30 2.56
C PHE A 27 -17.15 0.34 2.08
N ALA A 28 -18.01 -0.59 2.54
CA ALA A 28 -19.42 -0.59 2.16
C ALA A 28 -20.17 0.66 2.65
N GLU A 29 -19.80 1.18 3.82
CA GLU A 29 -20.34 2.43 4.38
C GLU A 29 -19.79 3.67 3.66
N GLN A 30 -18.49 3.72 3.32
CA GLN A 30 -17.94 4.81 2.50
C GLN A 30 -18.56 4.87 1.10
N VAL A 31 -18.65 3.73 0.40
CA VAL A 31 -19.24 3.67 -0.96
C VAL A 31 -20.73 4.05 -0.94
N ALA A 32 -21.46 3.71 0.12
CA ALA A 32 -22.85 4.17 0.30
C ALA A 32 -22.93 5.67 0.66
N GLY A 33 -22.03 6.18 1.51
CA GLY A 33 -21.94 7.60 1.87
C GLY A 33 -21.66 8.51 0.68
N GLN A 34 -20.85 8.05 -0.28
CA GLN A 34 -20.61 8.73 -1.56
C GLN A 34 -21.74 8.55 -2.59
N GLY A 35 -22.89 7.99 -2.20
CA GLY A 35 -24.03 7.74 -3.10
C GLY A 35 -23.80 6.70 -4.19
N ARG A 36 -22.66 6.00 -4.17
CA ARG A 36 -22.25 5.00 -5.18
C ARG A 36 -22.86 3.61 -4.92
N ALA A 37 -23.42 3.39 -3.72
CA ALA A 37 -24.27 2.26 -3.39
C ALA A 37 -25.55 2.72 -2.67
N SER A 38 -26.65 2.02 -2.91
CA SER A 38 -27.98 2.31 -2.36
C SER A 38 -28.15 1.93 -0.89
N LYS A 39 -27.42 0.93 -0.39
CA LYS A 39 -27.38 0.48 1.01
C LYS A 39 -26.04 -0.14 1.36
N ALA A 40 -25.43 0.30 2.46
CA ALA A 40 -24.18 -0.28 2.96
C ALA A 40 -24.33 -1.76 3.34
N ASP A 41 -25.38 -2.13 4.07
CA ASP A 41 -25.56 -3.51 4.58
C ASP A 41 -25.59 -4.57 3.47
N GLY A 42 -26.21 -4.25 2.33
CA GLY A 42 -26.30 -5.16 1.18
C GLY A 42 -24.96 -5.33 0.47
N LEU A 43 -24.21 -4.23 0.29
CA LEU A 43 -22.88 -4.25 -0.28
C LEU A 43 -21.88 -4.99 0.63
N TYR A 44 -21.96 -4.75 1.94
CA TYR A 44 -21.20 -5.44 2.98
C TYR A 44 -21.46 -6.95 2.95
N ALA A 45 -22.73 -7.38 2.92
CA ALA A 45 -23.09 -8.80 2.91
C ALA A 45 -22.62 -9.51 1.63
N ASP A 46 -22.83 -8.90 0.45
CA ASP A 46 -22.36 -9.46 -0.84
C ASP A 46 -20.83 -9.54 -0.92
N ALA A 47 -20.11 -8.62 -0.28
CA ALA A 47 -18.66 -8.62 -0.21
C ALA A 47 -18.09 -9.64 0.78
N LEU A 48 -18.59 -9.68 2.02
CA LEU A 48 -18.15 -10.63 3.04
C LEU A 48 -18.43 -12.07 2.58
N ALA A 49 -19.64 -12.35 2.07
CA ALA A 49 -20.01 -13.66 1.54
C ALA A 49 -19.26 -14.05 0.25
N ARG A 50 -18.44 -13.17 -0.33
CA ARG A 50 -17.45 -13.49 -1.38
C ARG A 50 -16.06 -13.70 -0.78
N GLU A 51 -15.62 -12.87 0.16
CA GLU A 51 -14.34 -13.04 0.88
C GLU A 51 -14.25 -14.40 1.58
N GLU A 52 -15.31 -14.81 2.30
CA GLU A 52 -15.38 -16.08 3.05
C GLU A 52 -15.21 -17.33 2.18
N ARG A 53 -15.54 -17.27 0.87
CA ARG A 53 -15.40 -18.42 -0.05
C ARG A 53 -13.96 -18.69 -0.43
N THR A 54 -13.16 -17.63 -0.57
CA THR A 54 -11.75 -17.68 -0.97
C THR A 54 -11.17 -16.31 -0.65
N ALA A 55 -10.32 -16.28 0.37
CA ALA A 55 -9.69 -15.06 0.88
C ALA A 55 -8.95 -14.29 -0.23
N THR A 56 -8.97 -12.96 -0.16
CA THR A 56 -8.43 -12.09 -1.23
C THR A 56 -7.10 -11.40 -0.89
N GLY A 57 -6.49 -11.75 0.25
CA GLY A 57 -5.10 -11.41 0.55
C GLY A 57 -4.13 -12.04 -0.46
N ILE A 58 -3.17 -11.24 -0.94
CA ILE A 58 -2.10 -11.64 -1.84
C ILE A 58 -0.74 -11.16 -1.29
N PRO A 59 0.39 -11.79 -1.70
CA PRO A 59 1.69 -11.46 -1.15
C PRO A 59 2.12 -10.01 -1.37
N GLY A 60 2.92 -9.50 -0.43
CA GLY A 60 3.40 -8.11 -0.39
C GLY A 60 2.51 -7.16 0.42
N GLY A 61 1.71 -7.68 1.37
CA GLY A 61 0.88 -6.88 2.28
C GLY A 61 -0.38 -6.28 1.63
N ILE A 62 -1.03 -7.02 0.73
CA ILE A 62 -2.10 -6.49 -0.13
C ILE A 62 -3.35 -7.36 -0.03
N ALA A 63 -4.54 -6.75 -0.06
CA ALA A 63 -5.80 -7.46 -0.20
C ALA A 63 -6.69 -6.86 -1.30
N LEU A 64 -7.45 -7.70 -1.98
CA LEU A 64 -8.35 -7.33 -3.08
C LEU A 64 -9.83 -7.75 -2.84
N PRO A 65 -10.51 -7.32 -1.76
CA PRO A 65 -11.90 -7.72 -1.52
C PRO A 65 -12.80 -7.15 -2.62
N HIS A 66 -13.57 -8.00 -3.28
CA HIS A 66 -14.36 -7.60 -4.44
C HIS A 66 -15.72 -8.30 -4.48
N CYS A 67 -16.72 -7.63 -5.04
CA CYS A 67 -18.05 -8.22 -5.23
C CYS A 67 -18.78 -7.66 -6.45
N ARG A 68 -19.78 -8.43 -6.90
CA ARG A 68 -20.91 -7.92 -7.68
C ARG A 68 -22.09 -7.85 -6.73
N SER A 69 -22.69 -6.68 -6.57
CA SER A 69 -23.82 -6.48 -5.65
C SER A 69 -24.94 -5.67 -6.30
N LYS A 70 -26.19 -6.05 -6.02
CA LYS A 70 -27.37 -5.26 -6.41
C LYS A 70 -27.46 -3.91 -5.67
N ALA A 71 -26.69 -3.71 -4.60
CA ALA A 71 -26.62 -2.43 -3.92
C ALA A 71 -25.84 -1.38 -4.71
N VAL A 72 -24.89 -1.77 -5.58
CA VAL A 72 -24.01 -0.87 -6.32
C VAL A 72 -24.79 -0.11 -7.40
N LEU A 73 -24.67 1.21 -7.38
CA LEU A 73 -25.25 2.14 -8.35
C LEU A 73 -24.19 2.62 -9.36
N VAL A 74 -22.94 2.77 -8.90
CA VAL A 74 -21.79 3.20 -9.72
C VAL A 74 -20.64 2.22 -9.47
N PRO A 75 -20.07 1.57 -10.51
CA PRO A 75 -18.87 0.75 -10.36
C PRO A 75 -17.76 1.54 -9.65
N THR A 76 -17.19 0.97 -8.60
CA THR A 76 -16.33 1.70 -7.66
C THR A 76 -15.12 0.90 -7.24
N LEU A 77 -13.98 1.58 -7.14
CA LEU A 77 -12.75 1.16 -6.50
C LEU A 77 -12.48 2.11 -5.32
N ALA A 78 -12.39 1.56 -4.12
CA ALA A 78 -11.99 2.29 -2.92
C ALA A 78 -10.68 1.69 -2.36
N VAL A 79 -9.88 2.51 -1.66
CA VAL A 79 -8.54 2.14 -1.20
C VAL A 79 -8.33 2.55 0.24
N ALA A 80 -7.74 1.67 1.05
CA ALA A 80 -7.26 2.01 2.38
C ALA A 80 -5.80 1.60 2.56
N ARG A 81 -4.99 2.52 3.11
CA ARG A 81 -3.71 2.20 3.75
C ARG A 81 -3.99 2.05 5.25
N LEU A 82 -3.90 0.83 5.75
CA LEU A 82 -4.32 0.43 7.09
C LEU A 82 -3.16 0.55 8.09
N SER A 83 -3.46 1.14 9.24
CA SER A 83 -2.55 1.20 10.39
C SER A 83 -3.34 0.93 11.68
N PRO A 84 -3.28 -0.28 12.26
CA PRO A 84 -2.47 -1.43 11.88
C PRO A 84 -2.98 -2.18 10.64
N ALA A 85 -2.11 -3.00 10.03
CA ALA A 85 -2.45 -3.95 8.98
C ALA A 85 -3.38 -5.07 9.47
N VAL A 86 -4.23 -5.61 8.58
CA VAL A 86 -5.31 -6.56 8.92
C VAL A 86 -5.19 -7.88 8.15
N ASP A 87 -5.52 -9.02 8.78
CA ASP A 87 -5.45 -10.33 8.13
C ASP A 87 -6.55 -10.56 7.08
N PHE A 88 -6.13 -10.70 5.83
CA PHE A 88 -6.92 -11.11 4.67
C PHE A 88 -6.50 -12.49 4.09
N GLY A 89 -5.76 -13.31 4.85
CA GLY A 89 -5.43 -14.69 4.49
C GLY A 89 -4.27 -14.87 3.51
N ALA A 90 -3.41 -13.85 3.35
CA ALA A 90 -2.15 -14.00 2.63
C ALA A 90 -1.16 -14.87 3.43
N LYS A 91 -0.22 -15.53 2.74
CA LYS A 91 0.71 -16.50 3.38
C LYS A 91 1.88 -15.86 4.11
N ASP A 92 2.14 -14.59 3.84
CA ASP A 92 3.30 -13.81 4.26
C ASP A 92 2.96 -12.73 5.30
N GLY A 93 1.68 -12.48 5.57
CA GLY A 93 1.25 -11.59 6.66
C GLY A 93 -0.10 -10.89 6.44
N PRO A 94 -0.46 -9.96 7.33
CA PRO A 94 -1.61 -9.08 7.14
C PRO A 94 -1.37 -8.07 6.01
N ALA A 95 -2.46 -7.50 5.49
CA ALA A 95 -2.44 -6.47 4.46
C ALA A 95 -2.52 -5.06 5.07
N ASP A 96 -1.60 -4.18 4.67
CA ASP A 96 -1.70 -2.74 4.89
C ASP A 96 -2.36 -2.03 3.69
N LEU A 97 -2.23 -2.55 2.46
CA LEU A 97 -2.90 -1.97 1.28
C LEU A 97 -4.15 -2.79 0.89
N VAL A 98 -5.34 -2.23 1.06
CA VAL A 98 -6.60 -2.90 0.71
C VAL A 98 -7.32 -2.14 -0.40
N PHE A 99 -7.64 -2.85 -1.50
CA PHE A 99 -8.35 -2.32 -2.66
C PHE A 99 -9.72 -2.98 -2.79
N PHE A 100 -10.77 -2.26 -2.38
CA PHE A 100 -12.15 -2.74 -2.43
C PHE A 100 -12.78 -2.46 -3.79
N ILE A 101 -13.24 -3.51 -4.49
CA ILE A 101 -13.82 -3.37 -5.85
C ILE A 101 -15.29 -3.79 -5.87
N ALA A 102 -16.19 -2.86 -6.16
CA ALA A 102 -17.62 -3.07 -6.19
C ALA A 102 -18.18 -2.88 -7.62
N GLY A 103 -18.75 -3.94 -8.19
CA GLY A 103 -19.45 -3.89 -9.48
C GLY A 103 -20.97 -4.07 -9.31
N SER A 104 -21.75 -3.48 -10.22
CA SER A 104 -23.18 -3.77 -10.34
C SER A 104 -23.43 -4.98 -11.26
N PRO A 105 -24.62 -5.62 -11.24
CA PRO A 105 -24.93 -6.71 -12.15
C PRO A 105 -24.88 -6.24 -13.61
N GLY A 106 -24.18 -6.97 -14.49
CA GLY A 106 -24.04 -6.62 -15.91
C GLY A 106 -22.77 -5.85 -16.26
N THR A 107 -22.04 -5.29 -15.28
CA THR A 107 -20.72 -4.67 -15.51
C THR A 107 -19.56 -5.69 -15.40
N ASP A 108 -19.85 -6.98 -15.52
CA ASP A 108 -18.96 -8.10 -15.24
C ASP A 108 -17.62 -8.03 -16.00
N ALA A 109 -17.67 -7.77 -17.31
CA ALA A 109 -16.48 -7.68 -18.15
C ALA A 109 -15.59 -6.47 -17.80
N GLU A 110 -16.19 -5.37 -17.33
CA GLU A 110 -15.48 -4.17 -16.90
C GLU A 110 -14.85 -4.36 -15.52
N HIS A 111 -15.62 -4.88 -14.56
CA HIS A 111 -15.15 -5.23 -13.22
C HIS A 111 -13.96 -6.20 -13.25
N LEU A 112 -14.05 -7.27 -14.06
CA LEU A 112 -12.94 -8.22 -14.23
C LEU A 112 -11.74 -7.59 -14.95
N LYS A 113 -11.96 -6.65 -15.89
CA LYS A 113 -10.88 -5.90 -16.58
C LYS A 113 -10.16 -4.94 -15.63
N VAL A 114 -10.87 -4.28 -14.72
CA VAL A 114 -10.30 -3.46 -13.63
C VAL A 114 -9.46 -4.33 -12.71
N LEU A 115 -10.05 -5.37 -12.11
CA LEU A 115 -9.36 -6.30 -11.20
C LEU A 115 -8.10 -6.90 -11.85
N SER A 116 -8.20 -7.37 -13.10
CA SER A 116 -7.08 -7.95 -13.84
C SER A 116 -6.00 -6.94 -14.23
N LYS A 117 -6.29 -5.64 -14.35
CA LYS A 117 -5.26 -4.60 -14.52
C LYS A 117 -4.59 -4.28 -13.18
N LEU A 118 -5.40 -4.00 -12.15
CA LEU A 118 -4.93 -3.61 -10.82
C LEU A 118 -4.03 -4.68 -10.19
N ALA A 119 -4.46 -5.95 -10.19
CA ALA A 119 -3.68 -7.07 -9.65
C ALA A 119 -2.30 -7.22 -10.33
N ARG A 120 -2.19 -7.03 -11.66
CA ARG A 120 -0.91 -7.05 -12.37
C ARG A 120 -0.01 -5.87 -11.99
N SER A 121 -0.61 -4.69 -11.80
CA SER A 121 0.14 -3.50 -11.37
C SER A 121 0.67 -3.63 -9.95
N LEU A 122 -0.10 -4.26 -9.04
CA LEU A 122 0.24 -4.49 -7.63
C LEU A 122 1.35 -5.53 -7.40
N ILE A 123 1.63 -6.41 -8.36
CA ILE A 123 2.80 -7.31 -8.32
C ILE A 123 4.12 -6.52 -8.48
N ARG A 124 4.08 -5.29 -9.00
CA ARG A 124 5.26 -4.43 -9.14
C ARG A 124 5.60 -3.77 -7.81
N LYS A 125 6.82 -4.01 -7.31
CA LYS A 125 7.32 -3.45 -6.05
C LYS A 125 7.31 -1.93 -6.04
N ASP A 126 7.75 -1.31 -7.14
CA ASP A 126 7.88 0.15 -7.22
C ASP A 126 6.51 0.83 -7.12
N PHE A 127 5.48 0.26 -7.76
CA PHE A 127 4.10 0.74 -7.67
C PHE A 127 3.53 0.65 -6.25
N THR A 128 3.77 -0.46 -5.55
CA THR A 128 3.30 -0.65 -4.17
C THR A 128 4.15 0.10 -3.15
N ALA A 129 5.38 0.46 -3.48
CA ALA A 129 6.18 1.44 -2.75
C ALA A 129 5.62 2.86 -2.93
N SER A 130 5.30 3.29 -4.16
CA SER A 130 4.65 4.58 -4.42
C SER A 130 3.32 4.74 -3.68
N LEU A 131 2.50 3.68 -3.61
CA LEU A 131 1.24 3.67 -2.86
C LEU A 131 1.44 3.78 -1.34
N ARG A 132 2.57 3.32 -0.80
CA ARG A 132 2.95 3.48 0.62
C ARG A 132 3.64 4.82 0.91
N ALA A 133 4.26 5.44 -0.09
CA ALA A 133 4.88 6.77 0.00
C ALA A 133 3.93 7.93 -0.32
N ALA A 134 2.74 7.66 -0.89
CA ALA A 134 1.72 8.65 -1.19
C ALA A 134 1.28 9.42 0.06
N GLU A 135 1.32 10.75 0.03
CA GLU A 135 0.99 11.62 1.16
C GLU A 135 -0.48 12.06 1.14
N THR A 136 -1.11 12.10 -0.05
CA THR A 136 -2.49 12.55 -0.25
C THR A 136 -3.37 11.49 -0.91
N SER A 137 -4.69 11.61 -0.74
CA SER A 137 -5.67 10.77 -1.44
C SER A 137 -5.59 10.96 -2.96
N GLU A 138 -5.29 12.18 -3.41
CA GLU A 138 -5.07 12.58 -4.80
C GLU A 138 -3.85 11.86 -5.42
N ASP A 139 -2.78 11.61 -4.66
CA ASP A 139 -1.63 10.84 -5.13
C ASP A 139 -2.01 9.39 -5.43
N VAL A 140 -2.78 8.76 -4.53
CA VAL A 140 -3.28 7.39 -4.72
C VAL A 140 -4.23 7.31 -5.91
N VAL A 141 -5.13 8.29 -6.08
CA VAL A 141 -5.99 8.39 -7.27
C VAL A 141 -5.14 8.42 -8.54
N ARG A 142 -4.17 9.34 -8.65
CA ARG A 142 -3.30 9.47 -9.84
C ARG A 142 -2.51 8.19 -10.14
N LEU A 143 -1.92 7.56 -9.11
CA LEU A 143 -1.20 6.29 -9.24
C LEU A 143 -2.12 5.17 -9.75
N VAL A 144 -3.32 5.04 -9.18
CA VAL A 144 -4.30 4.00 -9.54
C VAL A 144 -4.86 4.23 -10.95
N GLU A 145 -5.21 5.46 -11.31
CA GLU A 145 -5.69 5.81 -12.66
C GLU A 145 -4.63 5.50 -13.73
N GLY A 146 -3.38 5.92 -13.51
CA GLY A 146 -2.25 5.64 -14.40
C GLY A 146 -2.00 4.13 -14.55
N ALA A 147 -2.06 3.38 -13.45
CA ALA A 147 -1.94 1.91 -13.45
C ALA A 147 -3.12 1.18 -14.11
N LEU A 148 -4.30 1.80 -14.14
CA LEU A 148 -5.48 1.31 -14.84
C LEU A 148 -5.56 1.82 -16.30
N GLY A 149 -4.79 2.83 -16.69
CA GLY A 149 -4.89 3.48 -18.00
C GLY A 149 -6.27 4.13 -18.21
N VAL A 150 -6.71 4.88 -17.20
CA VAL A 150 -7.88 5.78 -17.21
C VAL A 150 -7.44 7.16 -16.70
N GLY A 151 -8.35 8.13 -16.64
CA GLY A 151 -8.02 9.52 -16.29
C GLY A 151 -7.36 10.29 -17.44
N ALA A 152 -7.26 11.61 -17.30
CA ALA A 152 -6.79 12.50 -18.38
C ALA A 152 -5.27 12.43 -18.64
N GLY A 153 -4.48 11.87 -17.72
CA GLY A 153 -3.02 11.82 -17.79
C GLY A 153 -2.41 10.67 -18.60
N ALA A 154 -3.24 9.77 -19.15
CA ALA A 154 -2.82 8.45 -19.67
C ALA A 154 -1.86 8.46 -20.90
N THR A 155 -1.42 9.62 -21.38
CA THR A 155 -0.52 9.78 -22.53
C THR A 155 0.88 10.31 -22.19
N ALA A 156 1.13 10.79 -20.97
CA ALA A 156 2.42 11.40 -20.62
C ALA A 156 3.43 10.41 -20.01
N GLU A 157 3.06 9.70 -18.94
CA GLU A 157 4.02 9.00 -18.08
C GLU A 157 4.54 7.66 -18.67
N ALA A 158 3.77 7.03 -19.55
CA ALA A 158 4.13 5.76 -20.19
C ALA A 158 5.35 5.84 -21.16
N ALA A 159 5.84 7.05 -21.43
CA ALA A 159 7.06 7.31 -22.20
C ALA A 159 8.33 7.37 -21.32
N ALA A 160 8.22 7.81 -20.06
CA ALA A 160 9.38 8.06 -19.19
C ALA A 160 10.03 6.76 -18.68
N ALA A 161 9.24 5.71 -18.44
CA ALA A 161 9.71 4.40 -17.97
C ALA A 161 10.37 3.54 -19.08
N ARG A 162 11.10 4.16 -20.01
CA ARG A 162 11.74 3.51 -21.18
C ARG A 162 13.21 3.88 -21.38
N ASN A 163 13.94 4.15 -20.30
CA ASN A 163 15.41 4.05 -20.34
C ASN A 163 15.93 3.45 -19.03
N ASP A 164 16.50 2.26 -19.13
CA ASP A 164 17.85 1.91 -18.61
C ASP A 164 18.13 0.42 -18.86
N GLY A 165 19.40 0.07 -19.11
CA GLY A 165 19.87 -1.32 -18.95
C GLY A 165 20.32 -2.13 -20.17
N VAL A 166 21.03 -1.55 -21.16
CA VAL A 166 21.95 -2.34 -22.02
C VAL A 166 23.30 -1.63 -22.20
N ALA A 167 24.25 -1.95 -21.32
CA ALA A 167 25.68 -1.80 -21.56
C ALA A 167 26.46 -2.76 -20.64
N GLN A 168 27.18 -3.72 -21.22
CA GLN A 168 28.25 -4.48 -20.54
C GLN A 168 29.60 -4.11 -21.19
N GLY A 169 30.71 -4.49 -20.55
CA GLY A 169 32.07 -4.15 -21.00
C GLY A 169 32.56 -4.95 -22.23
N GLU A 170 33.86 -4.99 -22.54
CA GLU A 170 35.03 -4.74 -21.67
C GLU A 170 36.31 -4.36 -22.45
N SER A 171 37.35 -3.89 -21.71
CA SER A 171 38.77 -3.85 -22.10
C SER A 171 39.23 -2.85 -23.19
N VAL A 172 40.51 -2.41 -23.28
CA VAL A 172 41.76 -2.83 -22.60
C VAL A 172 42.70 -1.63 -22.27
N ALA A 173 43.44 -1.77 -21.16
CA ALA A 173 44.84 -1.35 -20.90
C ALA A 173 45.40 0.07 -21.15
N GLY A 174 46.10 0.60 -20.14
CA GLY A 174 47.06 1.73 -20.20
C GLY A 174 47.59 2.08 -18.79
N ALA A 175 48.90 2.34 -18.59
CA ALA A 175 49.50 2.37 -17.25
C ALA A 175 50.59 3.44 -16.98
N ALA A 176 50.59 4.02 -15.77
CA ALA A 176 51.68 4.73 -15.03
C ALA A 176 51.06 5.23 -13.68
N ALA A 177 51.59 5.01 -12.47
CA ALA A 177 52.80 5.57 -11.83
C ALA A 177 52.74 7.12 -11.61
N ALA A 178 53.17 7.75 -10.51
CA ALA A 178 53.70 7.34 -9.17
C ALA A 178 53.83 8.63 -8.28
N ALA A 179 54.01 8.66 -6.94
CA ALA A 179 53.79 7.74 -5.80
C ALA A 179 54.06 8.51 -4.45
N ALA A 180 53.95 7.83 -3.29
CA ALA A 180 54.38 8.24 -1.91
C ALA A 180 53.57 9.34 -1.17
N ALA A 181 53.70 9.56 0.16
CA ALA A 181 53.82 8.69 1.37
C ALA A 181 53.86 9.56 2.67
N VAL A 182 53.86 8.90 3.86
CA VAL A 182 54.22 9.41 5.23
C VAL A 182 53.14 10.25 5.96
N VAL A 183 52.43 9.72 7.00
CA VAL A 183 52.66 9.75 8.49
C VAL A 183 53.07 11.12 9.09
N VAL A 184 52.62 11.60 10.26
CA VAL A 184 52.57 11.10 11.67
C VAL A 184 51.37 11.79 12.39
N ALA A 185 50.51 11.14 13.19
CA ALA A 185 50.53 10.98 14.68
C ALA A 185 50.83 12.28 15.50
N ALA A 186 50.40 12.53 16.74
CA ALA A 186 49.46 11.92 17.72
C ALA A 186 49.13 13.06 18.77
N ALA A 187 48.63 12.91 20.00
CA ALA A 187 48.25 11.79 20.89
C ALA A 187 47.31 12.30 22.03
N GLY A 188 46.59 11.39 22.71
CA GLY A 188 46.09 11.57 24.09
C GLY A 188 44.74 12.31 24.27
N ASP A 189 44.01 12.11 25.37
CA ASP A 189 44.25 11.22 26.51
C ASP A 189 42.94 10.62 27.06
N ALA A 190 43.02 9.55 27.86
CA ALA A 190 41.85 8.81 28.34
C ALA A 190 41.87 8.66 29.86
N LYS A 191 40.74 8.86 30.53
CA LYS A 191 40.59 8.55 31.95
C LYS A 191 39.33 7.76 32.26
N ALA A 192 39.52 6.63 32.94
CA ALA A 192 38.47 5.74 33.38
C ALA A 192 37.90 6.11 34.77
N THR A 193 36.65 5.65 34.97
CA THR A 193 36.03 4.97 36.13
C THR A 193 36.97 4.46 37.27
N PRO A 194 36.47 4.06 38.48
CA PRO A 194 35.08 3.68 38.82
C PRO A 194 34.53 4.11 40.22
N ALA A 195 33.33 3.57 40.52
CA ALA A 195 32.85 3.08 41.83
C ALA A 195 32.08 4.01 42.78
N GLY A 196 31.08 3.41 43.43
CA GLY A 196 30.18 3.98 44.45
C GLY A 196 28.96 3.07 44.65
N GLN A 197 28.92 2.31 45.75
CA GLN A 197 27.86 1.33 46.07
C GLN A 197 27.05 1.72 47.30
N ASP A 198 25.74 1.46 47.21
CA ASP A 198 24.83 1.00 48.27
C ASP A 198 24.45 1.93 49.47
N PRO A 199 23.33 1.65 50.18
CA PRO A 199 22.52 2.71 50.81
C PRO A 199 22.33 2.58 52.34
N PRO A 200 21.64 3.57 52.93
CA PRO A 200 20.64 3.31 53.98
C PRO A 200 19.35 4.18 53.80
N ALA A 201 18.24 4.02 54.54
CA ALA A 201 17.56 2.87 55.14
C ALA A 201 16.27 3.37 55.88
N THR A 202 15.35 2.45 56.22
CA THR A 202 14.29 2.57 57.27
C THR A 202 13.02 3.43 57.04
N ARG A 203 11.86 2.80 57.37
CA ARG A 203 10.59 3.32 57.97
C ARG A 203 9.78 4.40 57.18
N GLY A 204 8.45 4.48 57.31
CA GLY A 204 7.49 3.58 57.96
C GLY A 204 6.22 4.31 58.46
N GLY A 205 5.04 3.73 58.23
CA GLY A 205 3.72 4.32 58.56
C GLY A 205 3.09 5.09 57.37
N ALA A 206 1.76 5.12 57.22
CA ALA A 206 0.69 4.48 58.00
C ALA A 206 -0.48 4.07 57.09
#